data_AF-A0A353Z526-F1
#
_entry.id   AF-A0A353Z526-F1
#
_cell.length_a   1.000
_cell.length_b   1.000
_cell.length_c   1.000
_cell.angle_alpha   90.00
_cell.angle_beta   90.00
_cell.angle_gamma   90.00
#
_symmetry.space_group_name_H-M   'P 1'
#
loop_
_entity.id
_entity.type
_entity.pdbx_description
1 polymer ?
#
loop_
_entity_poly.entity_id
_entity_poly.type
_entity_poly.pdbx_seq_one_letter_code
_entity_poly.pdbx_strand_id
1 'polypeptide(L)' 'MTEAAADWPAEGSKAPDFNLVATDGKKVKLSALKGQPVVVYFYPKDDTP' A
#
# COMPACT_ATOMS: atom_id res chain seq x y z
N MET A 1 21.80 17.82 -11.35
CA MET A 1 20.37 17.72 -10.97
C MET A 1 20.33 16.75 -9.81
N THR A 2 19.97 17.20 -8.62
CA THR A 2 19.98 16.39 -7.40
C THR A 2 18.76 15.47 -7.42
N GLU A 3 18.98 14.17 -7.56
CA GLU A 3 17.96 13.14 -7.34
C GLU A 3 17.56 13.21 -5.86
N ALA A 4 16.32 13.59 -5.56
CA ALA A 4 15.75 13.26 -4.26
C ALA A 4 15.70 11.73 -4.21
N ALA A 5 16.41 11.13 -3.26
CA ALA A 5 16.34 9.69 -3.02
C ALA A 5 14.86 9.32 -2.95
N ALA A 6 14.40 8.53 -3.91
CA ALA A 6 13.00 8.16 -3.97
C ALA A 6 12.63 7.43 -2.67
N ASP A 7 11.52 7.85 -2.07
CA ASP A 7 11.00 7.38 -0.77
C ASP A 7 10.38 5.98 -0.93
N TRP A 8 11.22 5.04 -1.36
CA TRP A 8 10.85 3.66 -1.59
C TRP A 8 10.72 2.92 -0.26
N PRO A 9 9.76 1.98 -0.14
CA PRO A 9 9.69 1.10 1.01
C PRO A 9 11.02 0.36 1.20
N ALA A 10 11.54 0.41 2.42
CA ALA A 10 12.79 -0.24 2.80
C ALA A 10 12.54 -1.15 4.00
N GLU A 11 13.30 -2.24 4.10
CA GLU A 11 13.17 -3.15 5.24
C GLU A 11 13.45 -2.44 6.57
N GLY A 12 12.64 -2.75 7.59
CA GLY A 12 12.73 -2.12 8.90
C GLY A 12 12.18 -0.69 8.98
N SER A 13 11.91 -0.02 7.85
CA SER A 13 11.22 1.26 7.84
C SER A 13 9.72 1.08 8.02
N LYS A 14 9.06 2.12 8.52
CA LYS A 14 7.60 2.12 8.60
C LYS A 14 7.04 2.18 7.18
N ALA A 15 6.16 1.23 6.84
CA ALA A 15 5.46 1.24 5.56
C ALA A 15 4.71 2.57 5.34
N PRO A 16 4.76 3.15 4.12
CA PRO A 16 3.99 4.34 3.78
C PRO A 16 2.49 4.12 3.98
N ASP A 17 1.79 5.11 4.53
CA ASP A 17 0.33 5.02 4.69
C ASP A 17 -0.36 5.22 3.34
N PHE A 18 -1.49 4.56 3.15
CA PHE A 18 -2.34 4.71 1.98
C PHE A 18 -3.80 4.71 2.38
N ASN A 19 -4.64 5.26 1.50
CA ASN A 19 -6.09 5.28 1.66
C ASN A 19 -6.74 5.00 0.31
N LEU A 20 -7.03 3.73 0.05
CA LEU A 20 -7.50 3.25 -1.25
C LEU A 20 -8.96 2.79 -1.16
N VAL A 21 -9.65 2.84 -2.29
CA VAL A 21 -11.02 2.33 -2.40
C VAL A 21 -10.94 0.84 -2.74
N ALA A 22 -11.61 0.02 -1.94
CA ALA A 22 -11.74 -1.41 -2.18
C ALA A 22 -12.85 -1.70 -3.19
N THR A 23 -12.94 -2.96 -3.64
CA THR A 23 -13.94 -3.41 -4.62
C THR A 23 -15.39 -3.18 -4.16
N ASP A 24 -15.66 -3.20 -2.85
CA ASP A 24 -16.98 -2.93 -2.27
C ASP A 24 -17.27 -1.43 -2.09
N GLY A 25 -16.38 -0.54 -2.58
CA GLY A 25 -16.50 0.91 -2.47
C GLY A 25 -16.05 1.49 -1.13
N LYS A 26 -15.67 0.66 -0.14
CA LYS A 26 -15.19 1.16 1.15
C LYS A 26 -13.75 1.67 1.04
N LYS A 27 -13.41 2.64 1.88
CA LYS A 27 -12.03 3.12 2.01
C LYS A 27 -11.25 2.26 2.99
N VAL A 28 -10.11 1.76 2.56
CA VAL A 28 -9.15 1.01 3.38
C VAL A 28 -7.93 1.88 3.62
N LYS A 29 -7.63 2.13 4.91
CA LYS A 29 -6.41 2.80 5.36
C LYS A 29 -5.47 1.78 5.97
N LEU A 30 -4.18 1.79 5.60
CA LEU A 30 -3.20 0.89 6.21
C LEU A 30 -3.12 1.11 7.73
N SER A 31 -3.14 2.36 8.16
CA SER A 31 -3.14 2.72 9.59
C SER A 31 -4.32 2.17 10.39
N ALA A 32 -5.45 1.82 9.76
CA ALA A 32 -6.59 1.20 10.43
C ALA A 32 -6.39 -0.31 10.71
N LEU A 33 -5.40 -0.94 10.08
CA LEU A 33 -5.09 -2.38 10.22
C LEU A 33 -3.96 -2.66 11.22
N LYS A 34 -3.52 -1.64 11.97
CA LYS A 34 -2.45 -1.79 12.97
C LYS A 34 -2.81 -2.85 14.02
N GLY A 35 -1.79 -3.57 14.47
CA GLY A 35 -1.93 -4.67 15.42
C GLY A 35 -2.17 -6.04 14.76
N GLN A 36 -2.30 -6.08 13.43
CA GLN A 36 -2.41 -7.30 12.65
C GLN A 36 -1.28 -7.34 11.60
N PRO A 37 -0.70 -8.52 11.32
CA PRO A 37 0.18 -8.69 10.17
C PRO A 37 -0.60 -8.45 8.87
N VAL A 38 -0.02 -7.69 7.94
CA VAL A 38 -0.63 -7.34 6.65
C VAL A 38 0.36 -7.63 5.54
N VAL A 39 -0.13 -8.21 4.43
CA VAL A 39 0.61 -8.37 3.18
C VAL A 39 -0.01 -7.44 2.14
N VAL A 40 0.81 -6.57 1.54
CA VAL A 40 0.39 -5.73 0.43
C VAL A 40 0.85 -6.40 -0.86
N TYR A 41 -0.09 -6.76 -1.71
CA TYR A 41 0.18 -7.44 -2.97
C TYR A 41 -0.23 -6.55 -4.15
N PHE A 42 0.74 -6.16 -4.98
CA PHE A 42 0.50 -5.43 -6.22
C PHE A 42 0.34 -6.45 -7.34
N TYR A 43 -0.88 -6.59 -7.83
CA TYR A 43 -1.22 -7.47 -8.94
C TYR A 43 -1.62 -6.62 -10.15
N PRO A 44 -1.13 -6.93 -11.38
CA PRO A 44 -1.65 -6.32 -12.60
C PRO A 44 -3.17 -6.46 -12.65
N LYS A 45 -3.88 -5.51 -13.25
CA LYS A 45 -5.34 -5.57 -13.30
C LYS A 45 -5.82 -6.94 -13.80
N ASP A 46 -6.60 -7.64 -12.98
CA ASP A 46 -7.24 -8.90 -13.35
C ASP A 46 -8.44 -8.56 -14.22
N ASP A 47 -8.27 -8.64 -15.54
CA ASP A 47 -9.39 -8.62 -16.50
C ASP A 47 -9.87 -10.07 -16.73
N THR A 48 -10.12 -10.81 -15.65
CA THR A 48 -10.80 -12.11 -15.72
C THR A 48 -12.26 -11.91 -16.14
N PRO A 49 -12.72 -12.54 -17.24
CA PRO A 49 -14.10 -12.45 -17.74
C PRO A 49 -15.18 -12.94 -16.77
#